data_AF-A0A8S3J7S0-F1
#
_entry.id   AF-A0A8S3J7S0-F1
#
_cell.length_a   1.000
_cell.length_b   1.000
_cell.length_c   1.000
_cell.angle_alpha   90.00
_cell.angle_beta   90.00
_cell.angle_gamma   90.00
#
_symmetry.space_group_name_H-M   'P 1'
#
loop_
_entity.id
_entity.type
_entity.pdbx_description
1 polymer ?
#
loop_
_entity_poly.entity_id
_entity_poly.type
_entity_poly.pdbx_seq_one_letter_code
_entity_poly.pdbx_strand_id
1 'polypeptide(L)'
;RVDKVNKYGRAATIGVTGKYYCGDYLDVIRCSCCDGRCGPGNGCNCSGCMELDIENRRLPKGTLVNRDGAPASRSRIDGKTFYCGRPVLRRTNYCDEYCGPNNGPQCYACQALNEQTPRYKTLLNEYDYT
;
A
#
# COMPACT_ATOMS: atom_id res chain seq x y z
N ARG A 1 -0.40 -19.19 13.62
CA ARG A 1 0.78 -19.22 12.72
C ARG A 1 1.39 -17.84 12.72
N VAL A 2 2.71 -17.71 12.85
CA VAL A 2 3.44 -16.44 12.73
C VAL A 2 4.39 -16.63 11.56
N ASP A 3 4.39 -15.69 10.61
CA ASP A 3 5.26 -15.79 9.42
C ASP A 3 6.53 -14.96 9.62
N LYS A 4 6.44 -13.75 10.20
CA LYS A 4 7.59 -12.88 10.52
C LYS A 4 7.31 -11.98 11.73
N VAL A 5 8.34 -11.35 12.28
CA VAL A 5 8.24 -10.26 13.26
C VAL A 5 8.56 -8.95 12.55
N ASN A 6 7.72 -7.93 12.70
CA ASN A 6 7.98 -6.61 12.09
C ASN A 6 8.94 -5.76 12.94
N LYS A 7 9.36 -4.59 12.44
CA LYS A 7 10.28 -3.69 13.17
C LYS A 7 9.80 -3.21 14.54
N TYR A 8 8.51 -3.35 14.85
CA TYR A 8 7.94 -3.01 16.16
C TYR A 8 7.93 -4.20 17.14
N GLY A 9 8.56 -5.32 16.78
CA GLY A 9 8.57 -6.54 17.58
C GLY A 9 7.23 -7.31 17.54
N ARG A 10 6.31 -6.95 16.64
CA ARG A 10 4.99 -7.57 16.57
C ARG A 10 4.99 -8.76 15.61
N ALA A 11 4.46 -9.88 16.06
CA ALA A 11 4.23 -11.05 15.22
C ALA A 11 3.23 -10.71 14.10
N ALA A 12 3.64 -10.98 12.86
CA ALA A 12 2.87 -10.69 11.66
C ALA A 12 2.57 -11.98 10.89
N THR A 13 1.41 -11.98 10.25
CA THR A 13 0.88 -13.09 9.43
C THR A 13 0.52 -12.59 8.05
N ILE A 14 0.60 -13.48 7.07
CA ILE A 14 0.21 -13.18 5.69
C ILE A 14 -1.31 -13.35 5.55
N GLY A 15 -2.01 -12.28 5.20
CA GLY A 15 -3.44 -12.28 4.89
C GLY A 15 -3.74 -12.79 3.48
N VAL A 16 -5.03 -12.88 3.12
CA VAL A 16 -5.50 -13.38 1.81
C VAL A 16 -4.97 -12.59 0.60
N THR A 17 -4.64 -11.31 0.82
CA THR A 17 -4.04 -10.43 -0.20
C THR A 17 -2.53 -10.62 -0.34
N GLY A 18 -1.95 -11.57 0.41
CA GLY A 18 -0.51 -11.77 0.47
C GLY A 18 0.24 -10.73 1.31
N LYS A 19 -0.47 -9.81 1.96
CA LYS A 19 0.13 -8.75 2.79
C LYS A 19 0.40 -9.21 4.22
N TYR A 20 1.42 -8.65 4.85
CA TYR A 20 1.66 -8.83 6.28
C TYR A 20 0.71 -7.98 7.14
N TYR A 21 0.23 -8.58 8.22
CA TYR A 21 -0.66 -7.97 9.20
C TYR A 21 -0.32 -8.47 10.62
N CYS A 22 -0.25 -7.55 11.59
CA CYS A 22 0.03 -7.88 12.99
C CYS A 22 -1.18 -7.75 13.92
N GLY A 23 -2.34 -7.28 13.42
CA GLY A 23 -3.57 -7.15 14.19
C GLY A 23 -3.61 -6.01 15.24
N ASP A 24 -2.46 -5.43 15.57
CA ASP A 24 -2.32 -4.33 16.52
C ASP A 24 -2.74 -2.98 15.90
N TYR A 25 -2.81 -1.92 16.70
CA TYR A 25 -3.12 -0.57 16.25
C TYR A 25 -2.10 -0.05 15.24
N LEU A 26 -2.61 0.72 14.28
CA LEU A 26 -1.79 1.44 13.30
C LEU A 26 -0.93 2.51 14.00
N ASP A 27 0.26 2.73 13.46
CA ASP A 27 1.34 3.53 14.04
C ASP A 27 1.18 5.05 13.88
N VAL A 28 0.21 5.51 13.09
CA VAL A 28 -0.18 6.92 12.95
C VAL A 28 -1.70 7.05 12.69
N ILE A 29 -2.17 8.30 12.52
CA ILE A 29 -3.55 8.71 12.24
C ILE A 29 -4.36 7.68 11.43
N ARG A 30 -5.60 7.49 11.89
CA ARG A 30 -6.62 6.69 11.20
C ARG A 30 -6.91 7.27 9.82
N CYS A 31 -6.77 6.47 8.76
CA CYS A 31 -7.44 6.82 7.51
C CYS A 31 -8.95 6.62 7.69
N SER A 32 -9.76 7.33 6.91
CA SER A 32 -11.20 7.05 6.77
C SER A 32 -11.48 5.64 6.22
N CYS A 33 -10.46 5.00 5.67
CA CYS A 33 -10.53 3.72 4.96
C CYS A 33 -10.45 2.46 5.84
N CYS A 34 -10.22 2.57 7.15
CA CYS A 34 -10.04 1.41 8.04
C CYS A 34 -10.45 1.64 9.51
N ASP A 35 -10.58 0.55 10.26
CA ASP A 35 -10.93 0.54 11.69
C ASP A 35 -9.79 0.98 12.65
N GLY A 36 -8.62 1.32 12.10
CA GLY A 36 -7.43 1.70 12.88
C GLY A 36 -6.58 0.52 13.36
N ARG A 37 -6.90 -0.71 12.95
CA ARG A 37 -6.10 -1.92 13.23
C ARG A 37 -5.32 -2.40 12.01
N CYS A 38 -4.26 -3.15 12.26
CA CYS A 38 -3.38 -3.71 11.24
C CYS A 38 -3.96 -4.99 10.63
N GLY A 39 -4.94 -4.83 9.72
CA GLY A 39 -5.65 -5.86 8.93
C GLY A 39 -5.96 -7.20 9.63
N PRO A 40 -6.18 -8.31 8.88
CA PRO A 40 -6.50 -8.35 7.45
C PRO A 40 -8.00 -8.08 7.15
N GLY A 41 -8.85 -7.90 8.16
CA GLY A 41 -10.30 -7.64 7.97
C GLY A 41 -10.59 -6.26 7.40
N ASN A 42 -10.92 -5.29 8.27
CA ASN A 42 -11.19 -3.91 7.87
C ASN A 42 -10.00 -2.97 8.09
N GLY A 43 -8.80 -3.54 8.25
CA GLY A 43 -7.60 -2.83 8.64
C GLY A 43 -6.59 -2.65 7.49
N CYS A 44 -5.97 -1.48 7.41
CA CYS A 44 -4.74 -1.31 6.62
C CYS A 44 -3.58 -2.08 7.25
N ASN A 45 -2.42 -2.21 6.60
CA ASN A 45 -1.22 -2.62 7.33
C ASN A 45 -0.53 -1.42 8.01
N CYS A 46 0.18 -1.67 9.10
CA CYS A 46 1.04 -0.67 9.74
C CYS A 46 2.34 -0.49 8.95
N SER A 47 3.13 0.56 9.22
CA SER A 47 4.38 0.78 8.46
C SER A 47 5.39 -0.36 8.62
N GLY A 48 5.48 -0.99 9.81
CA GLY A 48 6.34 -2.15 10.00
C GLY A 48 5.90 -3.38 9.20
N CYS A 49 4.60 -3.58 9.01
CA CYS A 49 4.10 -4.65 8.14
C CYS A 49 4.24 -4.29 6.65
N MET A 50 4.21 -3.01 6.28
CA MET A 50 4.53 -2.55 4.92
C MET A 50 6.00 -2.79 4.59
N GLU A 51 6.90 -2.56 5.54
CA GLU A 51 8.32 -2.86 5.38
C GLU A 51 8.56 -4.35 5.11
N LEU A 52 7.92 -5.24 5.88
CA LEU A 52 7.94 -6.68 5.59
C LEU A 52 7.40 -7.01 4.19
N ASP A 53 6.35 -6.32 3.73
CA ASP A 53 5.80 -6.51 2.39
C ASP A 53 6.82 -6.15 1.29
N ILE A 54 7.55 -5.05 1.47
CA ILE A 54 8.59 -4.55 0.56
C ILE A 54 9.79 -5.51 0.55
N GLU A 55 10.30 -5.87 1.72
CA GLU A 55 11.46 -6.76 1.87
C GLU A 55 11.17 -8.15 1.29
N ASN A 56 10.03 -8.74 1.63
CA ASN A 56 9.68 -10.09 1.19
C ASN A 56 9.49 -10.18 -0.33
N ARG A 57 9.01 -9.10 -0.95
CA ARG A 57 8.83 -9.00 -2.41
C ARG A 57 10.05 -8.42 -3.13
N ARG A 58 11.10 -8.01 -2.40
CA ARG A 58 12.29 -7.33 -2.92
C ARG A 58 11.94 -6.13 -3.80
N LEU A 59 10.98 -5.32 -3.36
CA LEU A 59 10.49 -4.21 -4.16
C LEU A 59 11.51 -3.07 -4.22
N PRO A 60 11.59 -2.33 -5.35
CA PRO A 60 12.42 -1.14 -5.45
C PRO A 60 12.02 -0.07 -4.41
N LYS A 61 12.99 0.74 -4.01
CA LYS A 61 12.80 1.88 -3.10
C LYS A 61 11.63 2.78 -3.58
N GLY A 62 10.78 3.21 -2.67
CA GLY A 62 9.61 4.04 -2.98
C GLY A 62 8.40 3.28 -3.56
N THR A 63 8.49 1.95 -3.70
CA THR A 63 7.34 1.10 -4.05
C THR A 63 6.66 0.62 -2.77
N LEU A 64 5.33 0.73 -2.71
CA LEU A 64 4.51 0.22 -1.61
C LEU A 64 3.58 -0.89 -2.12
N VAL A 65 2.84 -1.53 -1.21
CA VAL A 65 1.87 -2.59 -1.57
C VAL A 65 0.47 -2.16 -1.16
N ASN A 66 -0.41 -1.94 -2.15
CA ASN A 66 -1.78 -1.48 -1.94
C ASN A 66 -2.66 -2.55 -1.25
N ARG A 67 -3.89 -2.21 -0.86
CA ARG A 67 -4.76 -3.13 -0.09
C ARG A 67 -5.07 -4.47 -0.79
N ASP A 68 -4.97 -4.54 -2.11
CA ASP A 68 -5.19 -5.78 -2.88
C ASP A 68 -3.92 -6.64 -3.00
N GLY A 69 -2.84 -6.24 -2.33
CA GLY A 69 -1.56 -6.96 -2.38
C GLY A 69 -0.70 -6.63 -3.59
N ALA A 70 -1.10 -5.66 -4.42
CA ALA A 70 -0.35 -5.28 -5.61
C ALA A 70 0.75 -4.25 -5.27
N PRO A 71 1.98 -4.43 -5.77
CA PRO A 71 2.98 -3.38 -5.78
C PRO A 71 2.44 -2.15 -6.52
N ALA A 72 2.67 -0.97 -5.95
CA ALA A 72 2.26 0.30 -6.52
C ALA A 72 3.38 1.33 -6.32
N SER A 73 3.64 2.10 -7.37
CA SER A 73 4.67 3.15 -7.39
C SER A 73 4.02 4.50 -7.63
N ARG A 74 4.68 5.57 -7.16
CA ARG A 74 4.22 6.94 -7.38
C ARG A 74 4.36 7.33 -8.85
N SER A 75 3.40 8.12 -9.31
CA SER A 75 3.41 8.77 -10.61
C SER A 75 4.66 9.62 -10.77
N ARG A 76 5.25 9.59 -11.97
CA ARG A 76 6.30 10.55 -12.34
C ARG A 76 5.76 11.95 -12.64
N ILE A 77 4.43 12.06 -12.81
CA ILE A 77 3.77 13.33 -13.17
C ILE A 77 3.61 14.22 -11.93
N ASP A 78 3.05 13.69 -10.83
CA ASP A 78 2.76 14.46 -9.61
C ASP A 78 3.60 14.06 -8.40
N GLY A 79 4.37 12.96 -8.48
CA GLY A 79 5.20 12.46 -7.38
C GLY A 79 4.43 11.98 -6.16
N LYS A 80 3.09 11.87 -6.22
CA LYS A 80 2.21 11.63 -5.06
C LYS A 80 1.23 10.49 -5.29
N THR A 81 0.66 10.38 -6.48
CA THR A 81 -0.41 9.43 -6.78
C THR A 81 0.16 8.05 -7.08
N PHE A 82 -0.34 7.01 -6.41
CA PHE A 82 0.09 5.63 -6.63
C PHE A 82 -0.66 4.95 -7.78
N TYR A 83 0.07 4.17 -8.57
CA TYR A 83 -0.48 3.35 -9.66
C TYR A 83 0.12 1.94 -9.58
N CYS A 84 -0.71 0.92 -9.80
CA CYS A 84 -0.27 -0.49 -9.76
C CYS A 84 -0.20 -1.14 -11.15
N GLY A 85 -0.66 -0.46 -12.20
CA GLY A 85 -0.63 -0.98 -13.58
C GLY A 85 -1.46 -2.25 -13.83
N ARG A 86 -2.29 -2.69 -12.87
CA ARG A 86 -3.21 -3.82 -13.06
C ARG A 86 -4.40 -3.40 -13.94
N PRO A 87 -5.04 -4.34 -14.67
CA PRO A 87 -6.31 -4.07 -15.34
C PRO A 87 -7.40 -3.78 -14.31
N VAL A 88 -8.16 -2.70 -14.52
CA VAL A 88 -9.16 -2.18 -13.57
C VAL A 88 -10.55 -2.00 -14.18
N LEU A 89 -10.64 -1.91 -15.50
CA LEU A 89 -11.89 -1.91 -16.24
C LEU A 89 -11.88 -3.05 -17.28
N ARG A 90 -13.05 -3.40 -17.79
CA ARG A 90 -13.19 -4.34 -18.90
C ARG A 90 -13.94 -3.68 -20.04
N ARG A 91 -13.34 -3.68 -21.24
CA ARG A 91 -13.95 -3.33 -22.52
C ARG A 91 -14.51 -1.92 -22.58
N THR A 92 -13.65 -0.93 -22.39
CA THR A 92 -13.99 0.49 -22.56
C THR A 92 -13.14 1.11 -23.65
N ASN A 93 -13.77 1.93 -24.50
CA ASN A 93 -13.10 2.61 -25.62
C ASN A 93 -12.48 3.96 -25.22
N TYR A 94 -12.60 4.38 -23.96
CA TYR A 94 -12.23 5.73 -23.50
C TYR A 94 -10.93 5.78 -22.69
N CYS A 95 -10.41 4.63 -22.26
CA CYS A 95 -9.22 4.51 -21.42
C CYS A 95 -8.40 3.28 -21.82
N ASP A 96 -7.15 3.19 -21.36
CA ASP A 96 -6.28 2.03 -21.58
C ASP A 96 -6.66 0.79 -20.74
N GLU A 97 -7.64 0.92 -19.84
CA GLU A 97 -8.15 -0.12 -18.92
C GLU A 97 -7.22 -0.47 -17.74
N TYR A 98 -6.05 0.17 -17.62
CA TYR A 98 -5.08 -0.11 -16.57
C TYR A 98 -5.10 0.94 -15.47
N CYS A 99 -4.59 0.56 -14.29
CA CYS A 99 -4.42 1.49 -13.17
C CYS A 99 -3.29 2.50 -13.47
N GLY A 100 -3.64 3.55 -14.23
CA GLY A 100 -2.85 4.72 -14.62
C GLY A 100 -1.40 4.48 -15.07
N PRO A 101 -0.58 5.54 -15.16
CA PRO A 101 -1.00 6.92 -15.44
C PRO A 101 -1.31 7.17 -16.93
N ASN A 102 -1.21 6.15 -17.80
CA ASN A 102 -1.25 6.33 -19.26
C ASN A 102 -2.67 6.25 -19.83
N ASN A 103 -3.54 7.21 -19.50
CA ASN A 103 -4.95 7.24 -19.91
C ASN A 103 -5.81 6.13 -19.27
N GLY A 104 -5.45 5.72 -18.05
CA GLY A 104 -6.17 4.74 -17.24
C GLY A 104 -6.64 5.30 -15.90
N PRO A 105 -7.79 4.86 -15.36
CA PRO A 105 -8.25 5.35 -14.05
C PRO A 105 -7.39 4.79 -12.92
N GLN A 106 -7.33 5.48 -11.79
CA GLN A 106 -6.71 4.93 -10.58
C GLN A 106 -7.64 3.88 -9.94
N CYS A 107 -7.11 2.71 -9.57
CA CYS A 107 -7.92 1.72 -8.84
C CYS A 107 -8.20 2.15 -7.40
N TYR A 108 -9.32 1.69 -6.84
CA TYR A 108 -9.70 1.98 -5.45
C TYR A 108 -8.62 1.57 -4.43
N ALA A 109 -7.90 0.48 -4.69
CA ALA A 109 -6.82 0.05 -3.81
C ALA A 109 -5.64 1.02 -3.77
N CYS A 110 -5.29 1.63 -4.92
CA CYS A 110 -4.26 2.66 -4.98
C CYS A 110 -4.76 4.03 -4.48
N GLN A 111 -6.04 4.36 -4.67
CA GLN A 111 -6.66 5.54 -4.05
C GLN A 111 -6.55 5.46 -2.52
N ALA A 112 -6.91 4.32 -1.93
CA ALA A 112 -6.76 4.09 -0.50
C ALA A 112 -5.29 4.19 -0.05
N LEU A 113 -4.35 3.73 -0.89
CA LEU A 113 -2.92 3.85 -0.60
C LEU A 113 -2.46 5.31 -0.56
N ASN A 114 -2.99 6.19 -1.42
CA ASN A 114 -2.70 7.63 -1.37
C ASN A 114 -3.05 8.21 0.01
N GLU A 115 -4.23 7.89 0.55
CA GLU A 115 -4.67 8.36 1.88
C GLU A 115 -3.79 7.82 3.01
N GLN A 116 -3.24 6.62 2.85
CA GLN A 116 -2.39 5.97 3.84
C GLN A 116 -0.94 6.50 3.83
N THR A 117 -0.55 7.24 2.79
CA THR A 117 0.83 7.74 2.60
C THR A 117 1.47 8.35 3.85
N PRO A 118 0.78 9.16 4.68
CA PRO A 118 1.38 9.70 5.91
C PRO A 118 1.96 8.65 6.86
N ARG A 119 1.46 7.40 6.81
CA ARG A 119 1.99 6.26 7.59
C ARG A 119 3.30 5.72 7.06
N TYR A 120 3.55 5.86 5.77
CA TYR A 120 4.68 5.23 5.09
C TYR A 120 5.77 6.23 4.71
N LYS A 121 5.73 7.48 5.22
CA LYS A 121 6.70 8.55 4.90
C LYS A 121 8.16 8.09 4.98
N THR A 122 8.49 7.34 6.04
CA THR A 122 9.84 6.83 6.27
C THR A 122 10.28 5.79 5.23
N LEU A 123 9.34 5.03 4.67
CA LEU A 123 9.57 4.05 3.60
C LEU A 123 9.67 4.70 2.22
N LEU A 124 9.18 5.94 2.09
CA LEU A 124 9.18 6.71 0.85
C LEU A 124 10.39 7.67 0.76
N ASN A 125 11.22 7.74 1.80
CA ASN A 125 12.32 8.71 1.96
C ASN A 125 11.85 10.17 1.96
N GLU A 126 10.66 10.44 2.50
CA GLU A 126 10.15 11.80 2.63
C GLU A 126 10.74 12.50 3.88
N TYR A 127 12.06 12.59 3.97
CA TYR A 127 12.77 13.34 5.01
C TYR A 127 13.34 14.69 4.55
N ASP A 128 13.17 15.09 3.29
CA ASP A 128 13.77 16.32 2.74
C ASP A 128 12.78 17.21 1.96
N TYR A 129 11.65 17.59 2.56
CA TYR A 129 10.87 18.75 2.10
C TYR A 129 10.13 19.40 3.29
N THR A 130 10.89 20.02 4.17
CA THR A 130 10.45 21.14 5.01
C THR A 130 11.48 22.25 4.89
#